data_AF-A0A2Q4SHZ6-F1
#
_entry.id   AF-A0A2Q4SHZ6-F1
#
_cell.length_a   1.000
_cell.length_b   1.000
_cell.length_c   1.000
_cell.angle_alpha   90.00
_cell.angle_beta   90.00
_cell.angle_gamma   90.00
#
_symmetry.space_group_name_H-M   'P 1'
#
loop_
_entity.id
_entity.type
_entity.pdbx_description
1 polymer ?
#
loop_
_entity_poly.entity_id
_entity_poly.type
_entity_poly.pdbx_seq_one_letter_code
_entity_poly.pdbx_strand_id
1 'polypeptide(L)'
;MTYLAVVLDGPKAKNGRKVFESFVQQNRQMFWNRELTAACESLAYMGFMRPGTLFISGPQQQLAVLKDAWARRILKAAMGYTITSLGE
;
A
#
# COMPACT_ATOMS: atom_id res chain seq x y z
N MET A 1 10.39 2.70 13.23
CA MET A 1 9.55 3.04 12.06
C MET A 1 10.37 2.82 10.81
N THR A 2 9.88 2.02 9.87
CA THR A 2 10.47 1.83 8.54
C THR A 2 9.53 2.40 7.48
N TYR A 3 10.04 2.56 6.26
CA TYR A 3 9.28 3.01 5.10
C TYR A 3 9.19 1.90 4.05
N LEU A 4 8.21 2.02 3.16
CA LEU A 4 8.04 1.17 1.99
C LEU A 4 7.61 2.04 0.81
N ALA A 5 8.25 1.85 -0.34
CA ALA A 5 7.83 2.48 -1.58
C ALA A 5 6.94 1.51 -2.37
N VAL A 6 5.71 1.92 -2.67
CA VAL A 6 4.79 1.16 -3.52
C VAL A 6 4.73 1.85 -4.87
N VAL A 7 5.28 1.21 -5.91
CA VAL A 7 5.23 1.75 -7.27
C VAL A 7 3.91 1.35 -7.89
N LEU A 8 3.09 2.34 -8.19
CA LEU A 8 1.77 2.17 -8.80
C LEU A 8 1.81 2.66 -10.24
N ASP A 9 1.29 1.87 -11.17
CA ASP A 9 0.98 2.30 -12.52
C ASP A 9 -0.53 2.51 -12.66
N GLY A 10 -0.95 3.59 -13.31
CA GLY A 10 -2.36 3.97 -13.38
C GLY A 10 -2.61 5.42 -13.79
N PRO A 11 -3.87 5.90 -13.66
CA PRO A 11 -4.23 7.26 -14.05
C PRO A 11 -3.42 8.24 -13.21
N LYS A 12 -2.80 9.25 -13.85
CA LYS A 12 -1.93 10.23 -13.18
C LYS A 12 -2.63 10.87 -11.97
N ALA A 13 -2.36 10.35 -10.78
CA ALA A 13 -3.05 10.76 -9.56
C ALA A 13 -2.82 12.25 -9.32
N LYS A 14 -3.90 13.03 -9.27
CA LYS A 14 -3.80 14.43 -8.85
C LYS A 14 -3.53 14.54 -7.34
N ASN A 15 -4.00 13.57 -6.55
CA ASN A 15 -3.88 13.54 -5.09
C ASN A 15 -3.40 12.17 -4.59
N GLY A 16 -2.16 12.09 -4.12
CA GLY A 16 -1.56 10.86 -3.60
C GLY A 16 -2.19 10.35 -2.30
N ARG A 17 -2.78 11.23 -1.49
CA ARG A 17 -3.46 10.82 -0.25
C ARG A 17 -4.73 10.02 -0.53
N LYS A 18 -5.49 10.38 -1.58
CA LYS A 18 -6.63 9.57 -2.04
C LYS A 18 -6.19 8.20 -2.55
N VAL A 19 -5.03 8.11 -3.18
CA VAL A 19 -4.45 6.83 -3.63
C VAL A 19 -4.13 5.96 -2.41
N PHE A 20 -3.51 6.53 -1.39
CA PHE A 20 -3.25 5.84 -0.12
C PHE A 20 -4.53 5.36 0.58
N GLU A 21 -5.53 6.24 0.74
CA GLU A 21 -6.81 5.87 1.37
C GLU A 21 -7.51 4.75 0.61
N SER A 22 -7.51 4.82 -0.73
CA SER A 22 -8.06 3.76 -1.57
C SER A 22 -7.27 2.45 -1.42
N PHE A 23 -5.94 2.49 -1.42
CA PHE A 23 -5.08 1.33 -1.19
C PHE A 23 -5.37 0.66 0.16
N VAL A 24 -5.43 1.44 1.23
CA VAL A 24 -5.77 0.94 2.58
C VAL A 24 -7.16 0.34 2.58
N GLN A 25 -8.14 1.00 1.99
CA GLN A 25 -9.53 0.53 1.95
C GLN A 25 -9.68 -0.79 1.18
N GLN A 26 -9.01 -0.94 0.03
CA GLN A 26 -9.05 -2.17 -0.78
C GLN A 26 -8.47 -3.38 -0.04
N ASN A 27 -7.42 -3.18 0.75
CA ASN A 27 -6.78 -4.24 1.51
C ASN A 27 -7.49 -4.52 2.85
N ARG A 28 -8.08 -3.50 3.50
CA ARG A 28 -8.90 -3.65 4.71
C ARG A 28 -10.17 -4.48 4.48
N GLN A 29 -10.67 -4.52 3.25
CA GLN A 29 -11.82 -5.37 2.88
C GLN A 29 -11.50 -6.88 2.92
N MET A 30 -10.24 -7.28 3.06
CA MET A 30 -9.85 -8.69 3.23
C MET A 30 -10.04 -9.16 4.68
N PHE A 31 -11.30 -9.25 5.13
CA PHE A 31 -11.67 -9.65 6.48
C PHE A 31 -11.12 -11.03 6.90
N TRP A 32 -10.82 -11.90 5.94
CA TRP A 32 -10.21 -13.21 6.17
C TRP A 32 -8.72 -13.12 6.56
N ASN A 33 -8.04 -12.02 6.26
CA ASN A 33 -6.65 -11.78 6.62
C ASN A 33 -6.55 -10.68 7.69
N ARG A 34 -6.64 -11.11 8.95
CA ARG A 34 -6.56 -10.20 10.11
C ARG A 34 -5.22 -9.48 10.22
N GLU A 35 -4.14 -10.15 9.81
CA GLU A 35 -2.79 -9.56 9.82
C GLU A 35 -2.68 -8.42 8.82
N LEU A 36 -3.16 -8.61 7.58
CA LEU A 36 -3.17 -7.55 6.57
C LEU A 36 -4.07 -6.38 6.97
N THR A 37 -5.20 -6.68 7.62
CA THR A 37 -6.12 -5.65 8.13
C THR A 37 -5.44 -4.80 9.21
N ALA A 38 -4.81 -5.43 10.20
CA ALA A 38 -4.06 -4.74 11.25
C ALA A 38 -2.84 -3.97 10.68
N ALA A 39 -2.19 -4.53 9.66
CA ALA A 39 -1.10 -3.86 8.96
C ALA A 39 -1.57 -2.56 8.33
N CYS A 40 -2.69 -2.60 7.61
CA CYS A 40 -3.30 -1.44 6.96
C CYS A 40 -3.68 -0.32 7.95
N GLU A 41 -4.14 -0.67 9.15
CA GLU A 41 -4.47 0.30 10.21
C GLU A 41 -3.23 0.96 10.83
N SER A 42 -2.08 0.30 10.75
CA SER A 42 -0.81 0.79 11.29
C SER A 42 0.01 1.61 10.27
N LEU A 43 -0.49 1.78 9.05
CA LEU A 43 0.20 2.54 8.00
C LEU A 43 -0.02 4.04 8.15
N ALA A 44 1.05 4.79 7.95
CA ALA A 44 1.02 6.23 7.81
C ALA A 44 1.43 6.63 6.39
N TYR A 45 0.70 7.58 5.82
CA TYR A 45 1.05 8.19 4.55
C TYR A 45 2.27 9.10 4.73
N MET A 46 3.35 8.84 4.00
CA MET A 46 4.53 9.72 3.98
C MET A 46 4.51 10.69 2.80
N GLY A 47 4.03 10.25 1.64
CA GLY A 47 4.05 11.08 0.45
C GLY A 47 3.72 10.32 -0.81
N PHE A 48 3.66 11.05 -1.92
CA PHE A 48 3.43 10.49 -3.24
C PHE A 48 4.28 11.23 -4.26
N MET A 49 5.15 10.50 -4.94
CA MET A 49 5.99 11.01 -6.01
C MET A 49 5.35 10.64 -7.35
N ARG A 50 5.16 11.64 -8.21
CA ARG A 50 4.69 11.41 -9.58
C ARG A 50 5.82 10.78 -10.40
N PRO A 51 5.53 9.81 -11.29
CA PRO A 51 4.20 9.50 -11.84
C PRO A 51 3.32 8.56 -11.00
N GLY A 52 3.84 7.82 -10.00
CA GLY A 52 3.05 6.77 -9.35
C GLY A 52 3.61 6.13 -8.08
N THR A 53 4.66 6.67 -7.46
CA THR A 53 5.28 6.04 -6.29
C THR A 53 4.65 6.55 -5.00
N LEU A 54 4.00 5.65 -4.25
CA LEU A 54 3.42 5.93 -2.95
C LEU A 54 4.39 5.55 -1.84
N PHE A 55 4.71 6.49 -0.96
CA PHE A 55 5.54 6.26 0.22
C PHE A 55 4.66 6.10 1.45
N ILE A 56 4.81 4.94 2.10
CA ILE A 56 4.12 4.62 3.35
C ILE A 56 5.14 4.30 4.43
N SER A 57 4.80 4.60 5.68
CA SER A 57 5.57 4.18 6.84
C SER A 57 4.74 3.37 7.80
N GLY A 58 5.41 2.58 8.62
CA GLY A 58 4.76 1.77 9.63
C GLY A 58 5.75 0.98 10.49
N PRO A 59 5.23 0.14 11.39
CA PRO A 59 6.05 -0.84 12.11
C PRO A 59 6.63 -1.87 11.13
N GLN A 60 7.87 -2.30 11.38
CA GLN A 60 8.57 -3.26 10.50
C GLN A 60 7.79 -4.57 10.29
N GLN A 61 7.16 -5.08 11.35
CA GLN A 61 6.35 -6.29 11.29
C GLN A 61 5.13 -6.12 10.36
N GLN A 62 4.49 -4.95 10.39
CA GLN A 62 3.32 -4.67 9.55
C GLN A 62 3.71 -4.47 8.08
N LEU A 63 4.86 -3.83 7.83
CA LEU A 63 5.42 -3.75 6.48
C LEU A 63 5.85 -5.11 5.92
N ALA A 64 6.33 -6.03 6.78
CA ALA A 64 6.61 -7.40 6.36
C ALA A 64 5.33 -8.14 5.91
N VAL A 65 4.21 -7.97 6.63
CA VAL A 65 2.91 -8.54 6.23
C VAL A 65 2.46 -8.03 4.85
N LEU A 66 2.69 -6.75 4.55
CA LEU A 66 2.41 -6.19 3.21
C LEU A 66 3.29 -6.80 2.12
N LYS A 67 4.58 -6.99 2.39
CA LYS A 67 5.52 -7.66 1.48
C LYS A 67 5.11 -9.11 1.22
N ASP A 68 4.72 -9.84 2.26
CA ASP A 68 4.22 -11.20 2.15
C ASP A 68 2.91 -11.28 1.36
N ALA A 69 1.99 -10.34 1.61
CA ALA A 69 0.74 -10.23 0.85
C ALA A 69 1.01 -9.96 -0.64
N TRP A 70 2.04 -9.16 -0.95
CA TRP A 70 2.48 -8.93 -2.33
C TRP A 70 3.10 -10.18 -2.95
N ALA A 71 4.01 -10.86 -2.24
CA ALA A 71 4.64 -12.10 -2.70
C ALA A 71 3.59 -13.19 -2.99
N ARG A 72 2.53 -13.24 -2.18
CA ARG A 72 1.37 -14.14 -2.36
C ARG A 72 0.37 -13.67 -3.43
N ARG A 73 0.60 -12.52 -4.06
CA ARG A 73 -0.31 -11.87 -5.03
C ARG A 73 -1.73 -11.63 -4.50
N ILE A 74 -1.87 -11.44 -3.19
CA ILE A 74 -3.13 -11.10 -2.55
C ILE A 74 -3.22 -9.60 -2.22
N LEU A 75 -2.11 -8.87 -2.25
CA LEU A 75 -2.12 -7.42 -2.03
C LEU A 75 -2.82 -6.70 -3.19
N LYS A 76 -3.83 -5.89 -2.85
CA LYS A 76 -4.59 -5.09 -3.82
C LYS A 76 -3.99 -3.70 -3.99
N ALA A 77 -3.99 -3.23 -5.23
CA ALA A 77 -3.67 -1.85 -5.56
C ALA A 77 -4.81 -0.89 -5.15
N ALA A 78 -4.52 0.41 -5.18
CA ALA A 78 -5.55 1.43 -5.13
C ALA A 78 -6.51 1.31 -6.33
N MET A 79 -7.75 1.79 -6.20
CA MET A 79 -8.75 1.68 -7.25
C MET A 79 -8.30 2.36 -8.54
N GLY A 80 -8.25 1.58 -9.64
CA GLY A 80 -7.78 2.04 -10.95
C GLY A 80 -6.25 2.05 -11.13
N TYR A 81 -5.49 1.59 -10.15
CA TYR A 81 -4.03 1.42 -10.24
C TYR A 81 -3.66 -0.06 -10.24
N THR A 82 -2.43 -0.34 -10.63
CA THR A 82 -1.78 -1.65 -10.52
C THR A 82 -0.46 -1.46 -9.77
N ILE A 83 -0.15 -2.35 -8.82
CA ILE A 83 1.16 -2.33 -8.16
C ILE A 83 2.15 -3.00 -9.13
N THR A 84 3.20 -2.28 -9.50
CA THR A 84 4.24 -2.77 -10.40
C THR A 84 5.42 -3.34 -9.62
N SER A 85 5.76 -2.68 -8.51
CA SER A 85 6.84 -3.13 -7.62
C SER A 85 6.68 -2.57 -6.20
N LEU A 86 7.30 -3.25 -5.25
CA LEU A 86 7.55 -2.75 -3.90
C LEU A 86 9.05 -2.50 -3.75
N GLY A 87 9.44 -1.30 -3.32
CA GLY A 87 10.81 -0.92 -3.00
C GLY A 87 11.07 -0.90 -1.50
N GLU A 88 12.31 -1.21 -1.12
CA GLU A 88 12.82 -1.03 0.25
C GLU A 88 13.37 0.38 0.50
#